data_AF-A0A380P0S6-F1
#
_entry.id   AF-A0A380P0S6-F1
#
_cell.length_a   1.000
_cell.length_b   1.000
_cell.length_c   1.000
_cell.angle_alpha   90.00
_cell.angle_beta   90.00
_cell.angle_gamma   90.00
#
_symmetry.space_group_name_H-M   'P 1'
#
loop_
_entity.id
_entity.type
_entity.pdbx_description
1 polymer ?
#
loop_
_entity_poly.entity_id
_entity_poly.type
_entity_poly.pdbx_seq_one_letter_code
_entity_poly.pdbx_strand_id
1 'polypeptide(L)'
;MLVFLLAKMMPGDPFSGLIGPNTDPKQIAALREAAGLNDPWWQQYIHWISNAAHGDLGMSYTMKQPVSTLIGSRMVNTFWLSLLAMILTYALAIPMAISAARHEGSLWDRILLIYNSVTFGIPAYVVYLLFIFIFGFTLGLFPTGGTVDPNVSGFFPTLINKIYHMICQQLRWHYWEQQQFSPTSVLVS
;
A
#
# COMPACT_ATOMS: atom_id res chain seq x y z
N MET A 1 20.11 -9.99 2.80
CA MET A 1 20.15 -10.90 3.97
C MET A 1 19.30 -10.40 5.15
N LEU A 2 19.53 -9.19 5.69
CA LEU A 2 18.76 -8.68 6.85
C LEU A 2 17.23 -8.69 6.62
N VAL A 3 16.77 -8.21 5.47
CA VAL A 3 15.34 -8.22 5.11
C VAL A 3 14.77 -9.64 5.08
N PHE A 4 15.52 -10.62 4.59
CA PHE A 4 15.11 -12.03 4.55
C PHE A 4 15.01 -12.63 5.97
N LEU A 5 15.98 -12.33 6.84
CA LEU A 5 15.95 -12.80 8.23
C LEU A 5 14.78 -12.17 9.00
N LEU A 6 14.56 -10.86 8.84
CA LEU A 6 13.39 -10.19 9.43
C LEU A 6 12.09 -10.79 8.93
N ALA A 7 11.98 -11.09 7.63
CA ALA A 7 10.81 -11.74 7.07
C ALA A 7 10.58 -13.14 7.65
N LYS A 8 11.66 -13.92 7.87
CA LYS A 8 11.59 -15.25 8.50
C LYS A 8 11.26 -15.20 9.99
N MET A 9 11.61 -14.11 10.67
CA MET A 9 11.31 -13.89 12.10
C MET A 9 9.90 -13.38 12.36
N MET A 10 9.17 -12.95 11.33
CA MET A 10 7.77 -12.54 11.50
C MET A 10 6.96 -13.75 12.00
N PRO A 11 6.18 -13.60 13.09
CA PRO A 11 5.34 -14.69 13.59
C PRO A 11 4.25 -15.01 12.55
N GLY A 12 4.30 -16.22 12.00
CA GLY A 12 3.36 -16.69 10.98
C GLY A 12 4.00 -17.70 10.03
N ASP A 13 3.20 -18.61 9.50
CA ASP A 13 3.58 -19.52 8.41
C ASP A 13 2.89 -19.03 7.12
N PRO A 14 3.54 -18.96 5.94
CA PRO A 14 2.85 -18.61 4.69
C PRO A 14 1.60 -19.46 4.40
N PHE A 15 1.50 -20.66 4.99
CA PHE A 15 0.33 -21.52 4.87
C PHE A 15 -0.67 -21.40 6.04
N SER A 16 -0.42 -20.54 7.04
CA SER A 16 -1.34 -20.37 8.17
C SER A 16 -2.74 -19.91 7.75
N GLY A 17 -2.83 -19.10 6.69
CA GLY A 17 -4.10 -18.68 6.09
C GLY A 17 -4.87 -19.80 5.37
N LEU A 18 -4.27 -20.98 5.17
CA LEU A 18 -4.93 -22.17 4.63
C LEU A 18 -5.47 -23.10 5.72
N ILE A 19 -5.21 -22.79 7.01
CA ILE A 19 -5.67 -23.58 8.15
C ILE A 19 -7.13 -23.23 8.42
N GLY A 20 -8.04 -24.13 8.02
CA GLY A 20 -9.46 -24.10 8.36
C GLY A 20 -9.86 -25.33 9.19
N PRO A 21 -11.12 -25.41 9.63
CA PRO A 21 -11.61 -26.50 10.49
C PRO A 21 -11.42 -27.92 9.90
N ASN A 22 -11.30 -28.03 8.57
CA ASN A 22 -11.15 -29.28 7.83
C ASN A 22 -9.77 -29.45 7.16
N THR A 23 -8.76 -28.63 7.48
CA THR A 23 -7.45 -28.72 6.82
C THR A 23 -6.61 -29.84 7.44
N ASP A 24 -6.24 -30.86 6.65
CA ASP A 24 -5.38 -31.96 7.09
C ASP A 24 -3.95 -31.45 7.39
N PRO A 25 -3.44 -31.62 8.64
CA PRO A 25 -2.08 -31.25 9.00
C PRO A 25 -1.00 -31.86 8.10
N LYS A 26 -1.25 -33.05 7.53
CA LYS A 26 -0.29 -33.71 6.62
C LYS A 26 -0.14 -32.98 5.29
N GLN A 27 -1.22 -32.39 4.78
CA GLN A 27 -1.17 -31.61 3.53
C GLN A 27 -0.36 -30.32 3.73
N ILE A 28 -0.46 -29.67 4.88
CA ILE A 28 0.33 -28.48 5.21
C ILE A 28 1.82 -28.84 5.33
N ALA A 29 2.15 -29.96 5.98
CA ALA A 29 3.53 -30.42 6.08
C ALA A 29 4.14 -30.69 4.70
N ALA A 30 3.39 -31.35 3.81
CA ALA A 30 3.81 -31.60 2.43
C ALA A 30 4.02 -30.28 1.64
N LEU A 31 3.14 -29.29 1.82
CA LEU A 31 3.30 -27.96 1.20
C LEU A 31 4.54 -27.21 1.71
N ARG A 32 4.85 -27.30 3.01
CA ARG A 32 6.06 -26.70 3.60
C ARG A 32 7.33 -27.34 3.05
N GLU A 33 7.33 -28.65 2.91
CA GLU A 33 8.45 -29.40 2.35
C GLU A 33 8.64 -29.07 0.85
N ALA A 34 7.56 -29.06 0.07
CA ALA A 34 7.60 -28.66 -1.35
C ALA A 34 8.05 -27.20 -1.56
N ALA A 35 7.81 -26.32 -0.60
CA ALA A 35 8.23 -24.93 -0.64
C ALA A 35 9.64 -24.68 -0.06
N GLY A 36 10.36 -25.73 0.38
CA GLY A 36 11.71 -25.59 0.95
C GLY A 36 11.75 -24.85 2.29
N LEU A 37 10.62 -24.72 2.99
CA LEU A 37 10.57 -23.99 4.28
C LEU A 37 11.35 -24.70 5.39
N ASN A 38 11.54 -26.02 5.26
CA ASN A 38 12.28 -26.86 6.21
C ASN A 38 13.80 -26.81 6.01
N ASP A 39 14.27 -26.27 4.88
CA ASP A 39 15.71 -26.21 4.58
C ASP A 39 16.44 -25.24 5.51
N PRO A 40 17.76 -25.39 5.69
CA PRO A 40 18.54 -24.39 6.40
C PRO A 40 18.39 -22.99 5.81
N TRP A 41 18.35 -21.96 6.66
CA TRP A 41 18.05 -20.58 6.24
C TRP A 41 18.99 -20.04 5.15
N TRP A 42 20.24 -20.50 5.12
CA TRP A 42 21.21 -20.09 4.11
C TRP A 42 20.89 -20.66 2.73
N GLN A 43 20.41 -21.91 2.65
CA GLN A 43 19.98 -22.51 1.38
C GLN A 43 18.77 -21.79 0.83
N GLN A 44 17.76 -21.55 1.68
CA GLN A 44 16.57 -20.77 1.29
C GLN A 44 16.95 -19.38 0.77
N TYR A 45 17.89 -18.70 1.44
CA TYR A 45 18.36 -17.39 1.01
C TYR A 45 19.10 -17.43 -0.33
N ILE A 46 19.97 -18.42 -0.55
CA ILE A 46 20.71 -18.61 -1.80
C ILE A 46 19.75 -18.90 -2.96
N HIS A 47 18.78 -19.79 -2.75
CA HIS A 47 17.75 -20.05 -3.76
C HIS A 47 16.93 -18.81 -4.07
N TRP A 48 16.49 -18.08 -3.04
CA TRP A 48 15.72 -16.85 -3.21
C TRP A 48 16.49 -15.80 -4.00
N ILE A 49 17.76 -15.53 -3.66
CA ILE A 49 18.54 -14.50 -4.36
C ILE A 49 18.94 -14.93 -5.77
N SER A 50 19.21 -16.22 -5.98
CA SER A 50 19.47 -16.78 -7.31
C SER A 50 18.25 -16.60 -8.22
N ASN A 51 17.06 -17.00 -7.75
CA ASN A 51 15.83 -16.87 -8.52
C ASN A 51 15.51 -15.38 -8.80
N ALA A 52 15.64 -14.54 -7.77
CA ALA A 52 15.41 -13.10 -7.90
C ALA A 52 16.37 -12.45 -8.92
N ALA A 53 17.64 -12.88 -8.97
CA ALA A 53 18.61 -12.40 -9.95
C ALA A 53 18.25 -12.79 -11.39
N HIS A 54 17.48 -13.87 -11.59
CA HIS A 54 16.95 -14.28 -12.89
C HIS A 54 15.54 -13.69 -13.17
N GLY A 55 15.06 -12.79 -12.32
CA GLY A 55 13.75 -12.15 -12.46
C GLY A 55 12.57 -12.96 -11.89
N ASP A 56 12.83 -14.12 -11.29
CA ASP A 56 11.82 -14.93 -10.62
C ASP A 56 11.78 -14.59 -9.12
N LEU A 57 10.81 -13.76 -8.75
CA LEU A 57 10.53 -13.40 -7.36
C LEU A 57 9.65 -14.44 -6.64
N GLY A 58 9.27 -15.52 -7.32
CA GLY A 58 8.40 -16.56 -6.83
C GLY A 58 6.92 -16.21 -6.88
N MET A 59 6.13 -17.09 -6.27
CA MET A 59 4.67 -16.99 -6.18
C MET A 59 4.25 -16.50 -4.80
N SER A 60 3.24 -15.63 -4.75
CA SER A 60 2.58 -15.28 -3.49
C SER A 60 1.76 -16.48 -3.00
N TYR A 61 2.09 -17.03 -1.84
CA TYR A 61 1.34 -18.15 -1.24
C TYR A 61 -0.11 -17.76 -0.89
N THR A 62 -0.35 -16.50 -0.53
CA THR A 62 -1.69 -15.99 -0.19
C THR A 62 -2.52 -15.69 -1.43
N MET A 63 -1.95 -14.97 -2.40
CA MET A 63 -2.69 -14.47 -3.58
C MET A 63 -2.62 -15.43 -4.78
N LYS A 64 -1.81 -16.50 -4.69
CA LYS A 64 -1.57 -17.50 -5.75
C LYS A 64 -1.19 -16.89 -7.11
N GLN A 65 -0.47 -15.77 -7.09
CA GLN A 65 -0.04 -15.03 -8.28
C GLN A 65 1.46 -14.72 -8.21
N PRO A 66 2.14 -14.52 -9.36
CA PRO A 66 3.54 -14.12 -9.38
C PRO A 66 3.77 -12.82 -8.62
N VAL A 67 4.80 -12.80 -7.77
CA VAL A 67 5.15 -11.62 -6.97
C VAL A 67 5.53 -10.44 -7.88
N SER A 68 6.17 -10.70 -9.02
CA SER A 68 6.49 -9.70 -10.03
C SER A 68 5.26 -8.96 -10.55
N THR A 69 4.15 -9.66 -10.82
CA THR A 69 2.88 -9.06 -11.25
C THR A 69 2.24 -8.22 -10.16
N LEU A 70 2.28 -8.69 -8.91
CA LEU A 70 1.76 -7.95 -7.76
C LEU A 70 2.55 -6.66 -7.49
N ILE A 71 3.88 -6.73 -7.58
CA ILE A 71 4.75 -5.57 -7.45
C ILE A 71 4.51 -4.61 -8.62
N GLY A 72 4.51 -5.08 -9.86
CA GLY A 72 4.29 -4.25 -11.04
C GLY A 72 2.97 -3.48 -10.99
N SER A 73 1.87 -4.15 -10.64
CA SER A 73 0.56 -3.50 -10.51
C SER A 73 0.52 -2.44 -9.41
N ARG A 74 1.20 -2.66 -8.28
CA ARG A 74 1.31 -1.68 -7.18
C ARG A 74 2.24 -0.51 -7.53
N MET A 75 3.36 -0.79 -8.19
CA MET A 75 4.34 0.22 -8.62
C MET A 75 3.70 1.26 -9.52
N VAL A 76 2.85 0.86 -10.47
CA VAL A 76 2.15 1.79 -11.36
C VAL A 76 1.25 2.74 -10.56
N ASN A 77 0.55 2.24 -9.55
CA ASN A 77 -0.31 3.11 -8.71
C ASN A 77 0.53 4.10 -7.89
N THR A 78 1.62 3.62 -7.27
CA THR A 78 2.55 4.49 -6.54
C THR A 78 3.15 5.56 -7.45
N PHE A 79 3.52 5.20 -8.68
CA PHE A 79 4.06 6.14 -9.66
C PHE A 79 3.07 7.29 -9.94
N TRP A 80 1.82 6.98 -10.26
CA TRP A 80 0.79 8.01 -10.53
C TRP A 80 0.51 8.88 -9.30
N LEU A 81 0.46 8.27 -8.12
CA LEU A 81 0.30 9.00 -6.86
C LEU A 81 1.45 9.97 -6.61
N SER A 82 2.70 9.49 -6.71
CA SER A 82 3.89 10.32 -6.51
C SER A 82 3.99 11.43 -7.55
N LEU A 83 3.65 11.13 -8.81
CA LEU A 83 3.65 12.11 -9.89
C LEU A 83 2.65 13.25 -9.63
N LEU A 84 1.41 12.91 -9.25
CA LEU A 84 0.38 13.89 -8.94
C LEU A 84 0.75 14.72 -7.71
N ALA A 85 1.24 14.07 -6.65
CA ALA A 85 1.72 14.77 -5.46
C ALA A 85 2.84 15.75 -5.80
N MET A 86 3.83 15.32 -6.58
CA MET A 86 4.95 16.15 -7.02
C MET A 86 4.48 17.38 -7.81
N ILE A 87 3.58 17.19 -8.78
CA ILE A 87 3.04 18.29 -9.58
C ILE A 87 2.32 19.30 -8.69
N LEU A 88 1.45 18.86 -7.78
CA LEU A 88 0.73 19.74 -6.86
C LEU A 88 1.68 20.47 -5.90
N THR A 89 2.67 19.75 -5.37
CA THR A 89 3.68 20.35 -4.50
C THR A 89 4.43 21.47 -5.21
N TYR A 90 4.93 21.24 -6.43
CA TYR A 90 5.64 22.30 -7.16
C TYR A 90 4.73 23.42 -7.64
N ALA A 91 3.51 23.11 -8.05
CA ALA A 91 2.52 24.10 -8.46
C ALA A 91 2.19 25.09 -7.34
N LEU A 92 2.25 24.66 -6.07
CA LEU A 92 2.01 25.53 -4.91
C LEU A 92 3.31 26.14 -4.36
N ALA A 93 4.35 25.33 -4.22
CA ALA A 93 5.61 25.74 -3.61
C ALA A 93 6.34 26.81 -4.44
N ILE A 94 6.35 26.69 -5.77
CA ILE A 94 7.09 27.63 -6.63
C ILE A 94 6.47 29.03 -6.58
N PRO A 95 5.15 29.23 -6.77
CA PRO A 95 4.55 30.56 -6.64
C PRO A 95 4.70 31.15 -5.23
N MET A 96 4.56 30.33 -4.18
CA MET A 96 4.75 30.79 -2.81
C MET A 96 6.20 31.25 -2.56
N ALA A 97 7.19 30.49 -3.04
CA ALA A 97 8.60 30.84 -2.92
C ALA A 97 8.96 32.12 -3.70
N ILE A 98 8.47 32.26 -4.93
CA ILE A 98 8.69 33.47 -5.74
C ILE A 98 8.03 34.69 -5.08
N SER A 99 6.82 34.53 -4.55
CA SER A 99 6.10 35.62 -3.88
C SER A 99 6.84 36.08 -2.61
N ALA A 100 7.36 35.15 -1.82
CA ALA A 100 8.17 35.44 -0.63
C ALA A 100 9.44 36.22 -1.01
N ALA A 101 10.19 35.73 -1.99
CA ALA A 101 11.44 36.33 -2.44
C ALA A 101 11.24 37.75 -3.01
N ARG A 102 10.10 38.01 -3.67
CA ARG A 102 9.78 39.34 -4.23
C ARG A 102 9.35 40.36 -3.17
N HIS A 103 8.86 39.91 -2.02
CA HIS A 103 8.38 40.77 -0.94
C HIS A 103 9.17 40.56 0.35
N GLU A 104 10.50 40.49 0.21
CA GLU A 104 11.42 40.30 1.33
C GLU A 104 11.19 41.35 2.42
N GLY A 105 11.08 40.90 3.68
CA GLY A 105 10.85 41.77 4.83
C GLY A 105 9.40 42.26 5.01
N SER A 106 8.49 41.91 4.09
CA SER A 106 7.06 42.23 4.21
C SER A 106 6.33 41.35 5.24
N LEU A 107 5.09 41.71 5.57
CA LEU A 107 4.22 40.87 6.40
C LEU A 107 3.98 39.49 5.76
N TRP A 108 3.93 39.39 4.43
CA TRP A 108 3.74 38.12 3.74
C TRP A 108 4.92 37.17 3.91
N ASP A 109 6.14 37.70 3.84
CA ASP A 109 7.37 36.96 4.08
C ASP A 109 7.42 36.42 5.53
N ARG A 110 7.07 37.26 6.51
CA ARG A 110 6.98 36.84 7.92
C ARG A 110 5.94 35.73 8.16
N ILE A 111 4.78 35.79 7.51
CA ILE A 111 3.74 34.75 7.62
C ILE A 111 4.29 33.41 7.10
N LEU A 112 5.00 33.42 5.96
CA LEU A 112 5.57 32.21 5.37
C LEU A 112 6.69 31.61 6.23
N LEU A 113 7.52 32.44 6.84
CA LEU A 113 8.55 32.01 7.80
C LEU A 113 7.94 31.35 9.04
N ILE A 114 6.87 31.92 9.60
CA ILE A 114 6.14 31.34 10.73
C ILE A 114 5.50 30.02 10.31
N TYR A 115 4.83 29.99 9.16
CA TYR A 115 4.21 28.77 8.62
C TYR A 115 5.22 27.63 8.48
N ASN A 116 6.38 27.92 7.90
CA ASN A 116 7.46 26.96 7.75
C ASN A 116 7.94 26.46 9.13
N SER A 117 8.20 27.38 10.06
CA SER A 117 8.66 27.04 11.42
C SER A 117 7.66 26.17 12.19
N VAL A 118 6.36 26.47 12.11
CA VAL A 118 5.29 25.67 12.74
C VAL A 118 5.21 24.28 12.11
N THR A 119 5.31 24.21 10.78
CA THR A 119 5.25 22.93 10.06
C THR A 119 6.44 22.03 10.40
N PHE A 120 7.64 22.58 10.59
CA PHE A 120 8.81 21.83 11.06
C PHE A 120 8.72 21.41 12.53
N GLY A 121 8.03 22.18 13.36
CA GLY A 121 7.82 21.87 14.77
C GLY A 121 6.82 20.75 15.03
N ILE A 122 5.89 20.50 14.10
CA ILE A 122 4.88 19.46 14.22
C ILE A 122 5.37 18.19 13.49
N PRO A 123 5.37 17.01 14.13
CA PRO A 123 5.67 15.76 13.44
C PRO A 123 4.72 15.53 12.27
N ALA A 124 5.26 15.26 11.08
CA ALA A 124 4.49 15.16 9.84
C ALA A 124 3.28 14.19 9.93
N TYR A 125 3.43 13.09 10.66
CA TYR A 125 2.35 12.12 10.85
C TYR A 125 1.12 12.71 11.55
N VAL A 126 1.30 13.65 12.49
CA VAL A 126 0.18 14.31 13.20
C VAL A 126 -0.62 15.16 12.22
N VAL A 127 0.09 15.90 11.36
CA VAL A 127 -0.53 16.70 10.31
C VAL A 127 -1.32 15.81 9.36
N TYR A 128 -0.73 14.70 8.89
CA TYR A 128 -1.43 13.74 8.02
C TYR A 128 -2.71 13.19 8.67
N LEU A 129 -2.65 12.79 9.94
CA LEU A 129 -3.82 12.28 10.66
C LEU A 129 -4.92 13.34 10.81
N LEU A 130 -4.56 14.58 11.13
CA LEU A 130 -5.52 15.69 11.21
C LEU A 130 -6.18 15.98 9.86
N PHE A 131 -5.40 15.96 8.77
CA PHE A 131 -5.94 16.13 7.43
C PHE A 131 -6.90 15.00 7.05
N ILE A 132 -6.56 13.75 7.36
CA ILE A 132 -7.47 12.62 7.16
C ILE A 132 -8.76 12.80 7.97
N PHE A 133 -8.66 13.25 9.23
CA PHE A 133 -9.83 13.50 10.07
C PHE A 133 -10.76 14.57 9.49
N ILE A 134 -10.21 15.74 9.15
CA ILE A 134 -10.98 16.88 8.68
C ILE A 134 -11.54 16.62 7.28
N PHE A 135 -10.69 16.24 6.33
CA PHE A 135 -11.09 16.10 4.92
C PHE A 135 -11.74 14.75 4.61
N GLY A 136 -11.36 13.70 5.32
CA GLY A 136 -11.95 12.36 5.15
C GLY A 136 -13.25 12.18 5.94
N PHE A 137 -13.27 12.50 7.24
CA PHE A 137 -14.42 12.21 8.11
C PHE A 137 -15.37 13.39 8.32
N THR A 138 -14.87 14.61 8.48
CA THR A 138 -15.74 15.78 8.75
C THR A 138 -16.38 16.31 7.47
N LEU A 139 -15.56 16.55 6.43
CA LEU A 139 -16.01 17.14 5.17
C LEU A 139 -16.47 16.11 4.14
N GLY A 140 -16.11 14.83 4.30
CA GLY A 140 -16.45 13.76 3.36
C GLY A 140 -15.92 13.98 1.94
N LEU A 141 -14.90 14.83 1.77
CA LEU A 141 -14.35 15.21 0.47
C LEU A 141 -13.56 14.07 -0.17
N PHE A 142 -13.06 13.11 0.63
CA PHE A 142 -12.29 11.97 0.15
C PHE A 142 -12.82 10.65 0.73
N PRO A 143 -13.01 9.60 -0.10
CA PRO A 143 -13.61 8.34 0.31
C PRO A 143 -12.58 7.49 1.06
N THR A 144 -12.76 7.26 2.36
CA THR A 144 -11.73 6.64 3.22
C THR A 144 -11.41 5.15 2.96
N GLY A 145 -11.93 4.51 1.90
CA GLY A 145 -11.54 3.16 1.48
C GLY A 145 -11.95 2.69 0.06
N GLY A 146 -11.16 1.76 -0.52
CA GLY A 146 -11.38 1.11 -1.82
C GLY A 146 -10.68 1.81 -3.00
N THR A 147 -10.13 1.06 -3.98
CA THR A 147 -9.29 1.61 -5.07
C THR A 147 -10.04 1.91 -6.39
N VAL A 148 -11.24 1.33 -6.59
CA VAL A 148 -12.08 1.54 -7.79
C VAL A 148 -13.50 1.03 -7.55
N ASP A 149 -14.50 1.70 -8.14
CA ASP A 149 -15.84 1.13 -8.34
C ASP A 149 -15.82 0.06 -9.46
N PRO A 150 -16.55 -1.07 -9.34
CA PRO A 150 -16.51 -2.17 -10.32
C PRO A 150 -17.09 -1.83 -11.71
N ASN A 151 -17.76 -0.68 -11.85
CA ASN A 151 -18.62 -0.37 -12.99
C ASN A 151 -18.04 0.66 -13.98
N VAL A 152 -16.75 0.99 -13.89
CA VAL A 152 -16.15 2.04 -14.73
C VAL A 152 -15.15 1.46 -15.74
N SER A 153 -15.54 1.43 -17.02
CA SER A 153 -14.69 1.05 -18.14
C SER A 153 -14.21 2.28 -18.93
N GLY A 154 -12.89 2.41 -19.12
CA GLY A 154 -12.26 3.44 -19.95
C GLY A 154 -11.07 4.16 -19.31
N PHE A 155 -10.03 4.48 -20.07
CA PHE A 155 -8.75 5.03 -19.57
C PHE A 155 -8.91 6.32 -18.74
N PHE A 156 -9.61 7.34 -19.26
CA PHE A 156 -9.80 8.63 -18.58
C PHE A 156 -10.75 8.55 -17.37
N PRO A 157 -11.92 7.90 -17.46
CA PRO A 157 -12.81 7.70 -16.32
C PRO A 157 -12.16 6.88 -15.20
N THR A 158 -11.42 5.82 -15.55
CA THR A 158 -10.68 5.02 -14.58
C THR A 158 -9.53 5.83 -13.96
N LEU A 159 -8.83 6.70 -14.71
CA LEU A 159 -7.76 7.54 -14.16
C LEU A 159 -8.30 8.53 -13.11
N ILE A 160 -9.40 9.23 -13.41
CA ILE A 160 -10.04 10.19 -12.49
C ILE A 160 -10.59 9.47 -11.26
N ASN A 161 -11.29 8.35 -11.46
CA ASN A 161 -11.85 7.56 -10.36
C ASN A 161 -10.73 6.97 -9.48
N LYS A 162 -9.64 6.50 -10.09
CA LYS A 162 -8.48 5.96 -9.38
C LYS A 162 -7.71 7.05 -8.63
N ILE A 163 -7.58 8.26 -9.15
CA ILE A 163 -7.00 9.40 -8.41
C ILE A 163 -7.85 9.73 -7.18
N TYR A 164 -9.18 9.75 -7.32
CA TYR A 164 -10.12 9.99 -6.22
C TYR A 164 -10.01 8.92 -5.12
N HIS A 165 -9.84 7.66 -5.50
CA HIS A 165 -9.72 6.52 -4.57
C HIS A 165 -8.31 6.34 -3.96
N MET A 166 -7.25 6.64 -4.71
CA MET A 166 -5.86 6.44 -4.25
C MET A 166 -5.44 7.42 -3.14
N ILE A 167 -6.11 8.56 -3.01
CA ILE A 167 -5.85 9.56 -1.96
C ILE A 167 -6.30 9.06 -0.56
N CYS A 168 -7.12 8.00 -0.48
CA CYS A 168 -7.81 7.67 0.78
C CYS A 168 -8.11 6.15 0.91
N GLN A 169 -7.07 5.33 1.03
CA GLN A 169 -7.15 3.87 0.80
C GLN A 169 -7.61 3.00 2.00
N GLN A 170 -7.74 3.50 3.23
CA GLN A 170 -7.55 2.63 4.41
C GLN A 170 -8.75 1.88 5.02
N LEU A 171 -10.00 1.90 4.51
CA LEU A 171 -11.14 1.29 5.24
C LEU A 171 -11.94 0.17 4.55
N ARG A 172 -11.56 -0.34 3.37
CA ARG A 172 -12.25 -1.49 2.75
C ARG A 172 -11.58 -2.86 2.99
N TRP A 173 -10.91 -3.05 4.12
CA TRP A 173 -10.40 -4.38 4.52
C TRP A 173 -11.43 -5.19 5.34
N HIS A 174 -12.30 -4.50 6.08
CA HIS A 174 -13.28 -5.13 6.98
C HIS A 174 -14.43 -5.86 6.24
N TYR A 175 -14.66 -5.58 4.95
CA TYR A 175 -15.72 -6.21 4.16
C TYR A 175 -15.30 -7.52 3.48
N TRP A 176 -14.02 -7.69 3.13
CA TRP A 176 -13.52 -8.90 2.47
C TRP A 176 -13.26 -10.04 3.47
N GLU A 177 -12.94 -9.70 4.71
CA GLU A 177 -12.73 -10.68 5.79
C GLU A 177 -14.04 -11.33 6.26
N GLN A 178 -15.20 -10.66 6.08
CA GLN A 178 -16.51 -11.25 6.40
C GLN A 178 -17.10 -12.13 5.29
N GLN A 179 -16.71 -11.94 4.02
CA GLN A 179 -17.20 -12.77 2.90
C GLN A 179 -16.44 -14.10 2.74
N GLN A 180 -15.23 -14.21 3.27
CA GLN A 180 -14.47 -15.47 3.26
C GLN A 180 -14.98 -16.48 4.32
N PHE A 181 -15.78 -16.02 5.29
CA PHE A 181 -16.27 -16.81 6.43
C PHE A 181 -17.80 -16.96 6.50
N SER A 182 -18.55 -16.61 5.45
CA SER A 182 -19.98 -16.92 5.38
C SER A 182 -20.20 -18.37 4.89
N PRO A 183 -20.91 -19.25 5.64
CA PRO A 183 -21.13 -20.65 5.26
C PRO A 183 -22.06 -20.88 4.07
N THR A 184 -22.45 -19.83 3.33
CA THR A 184 -23.61 -19.87 2.42
C THR A 184 -23.28 -19.97 0.93
N SER A 185 -22.02 -20.02 0.52
CA SER A 185 -21.65 -20.12 -0.91
C SER A 185 -21.67 -21.55 -1.49
N VAL A 186 -22.10 -22.56 -0.74
CA VAL A 186 -22.20 -23.96 -1.22
C VAL A 186 -23.55 -24.27 -1.89
N LEU A 187 -24.52 -23.34 -1.95
CA LEU A 187 -25.89 -23.68 -2.36
C LEU A 187 -26.52 -22.86 -3.50
N VAL A 188 -25.76 -22.28 -4.43
CA VAL A 188 -26.34 -21.87 -5.73
C VAL A 188 -25.34 -22.04 -6.87
N SER A 189 -25.55 -23.13 -7.63
CA SER A 189 -25.15 -23.47 -9.01
C SER A 189 -23.75 -23.14 -9.51
#